data_AF-A0A957TMD4-F1
#
_entry.id   AF-A0A957TMD4-F1
#
_cell.length_a   1.000
_cell.length_b   1.000
_cell.length_c   1.000
_cell.angle_alpha   90.00
_cell.angle_beta   90.00
_cell.angle_gamma   90.00
#
_symmetry.space_group_name_H-M   'P 1'
#
loop_
_entity.id
_entity.type
_entity.pdbx_description
1 polymer ?
#
loop_
_entity_poly.entity_id
_entity_poly.type
_entity_poly.pdbx_seq_one_letter_code
_entity_poly.pdbx_strand_id
1 'polypeptide(L)'
;MRIWLVGADTKGTQALRQLAKNQRVDVIVSDVSDRPRAVTEGLIDHVDYVEQVSSLNINHIARRIQPDLILIDASALDRNWGHVTGGSALSEAMTQEMASVSEYPCLILD
;
A
#
# COMPACT_ATOMS: atom_id res chain seq x y z
N MET A 1 7.94 -0.04 15.64
CA MET A 1 7.51 0.94 14.61
C MET A 1 6.48 0.24 13.77
N ARG A 2 5.32 0.86 13.56
CA ARG A 2 4.22 0.30 12.78
C ARG A 2 4.18 0.94 11.41
N ILE A 3 4.35 0.13 10.37
CA ILE A 3 4.22 0.57 8.98
C ILE A 3 2.90 0.05 8.43
N TRP A 4 2.15 0.92 7.78
CA TRP A 4 1.02 0.51 6.97
C TRP A 4 1.43 0.49 5.50
N LEU A 5 1.44 -0.69 4.88
CA LEU A 5 1.69 -0.87 3.46
C LEU A 5 0.37 -0.94 2.70
N VAL A 6 0.14 0.03 1.83
CA VAL A 6 -1.00 0.10 0.91
C VAL A 6 -0.56 -0.43 -0.46
N GLY A 7 -1.08 -1.58 -0.83
CA GLY A 7 -0.68 -2.33 -2.03
C GLY A 7 0.53 -3.22 -1.76
N ALA A 8 0.36 -4.52 -1.98
CA ALA A 8 1.41 -5.53 -1.80
C ALA A 8 1.75 -6.24 -3.13
N ASP A 9 1.79 -5.46 -4.21
CA ASP A 9 2.16 -5.93 -5.53
C ASP A 9 3.68 -5.88 -5.71
N THR A 10 4.20 -5.31 -6.78
CA THR A 10 5.60 -5.51 -7.13
C THR A 10 6.53 -4.72 -6.21
N LYS A 11 6.24 -3.45 -5.94
CA LYS A 11 7.08 -2.63 -5.06
C LYS A 11 6.79 -2.91 -3.60
N GLY A 12 5.54 -3.17 -3.24
CA GLY A 12 5.13 -3.57 -1.89
C GLY A 12 5.79 -4.88 -1.47
N THR A 13 5.85 -5.88 -2.35
CA THR A 13 6.56 -7.15 -2.08
C THR A 13 8.06 -6.92 -1.86
N GLN A 14 8.70 -6.04 -2.62
CA GLN A 14 10.11 -5.70 -2.43
C GLN A 14 10.34 -4.98 -1.09
N ALA A 15 9.47 -4.03 -0.74
CA ALA A 15 9.52 -3.33 0.54
C ALA A 15 9.36 -4.30 1.71
N LEU A 16 8.36 -5.20 1.68
CA LEU A 16 8.16 -6.24 2.69
C LEU A 16 9.41 -7.09 2.91
N ARG A 17 10.09 -7.49 1.83
CA ARG A 17 11.33 -8.28 1.91
C ARG A 17 12.45 -7.53 2.64
N GLN A 18 12.53 -6.22 2.49
CA GLN A 18 13.51 -5.40 3.22
C GLN A 18 13.08 -5.18 4.68
N LEU A 19 11.81 -4.89 4.92
CA LEU A 19 11.26 -4.65 6.26
C LEU A 19 11.36 -5.90 7.14
N ALA A 20 11.15 -7.10 6.58
CA ALA A 20 11.28 -8.38 7.28
C ALA A 20 12.67 -8.62 7.88
N LYS A 21 13.70 -7.89 7.44
CA LYS A 21 15.05 -7.96 8.03
C LYS A 21 15.13 -7.32 9.41
N ASN A 22 14.13 -6.52 9.80
CA ASN A 22 14.07 -5.85 11.09
C ASN A 22 12.78 -6.23 11.85
N GLN A 23 12.92 -7.16 12.80
CA GLN A 23 11.80 -7.68 13.61
C GLN A 23 11.13 -6.64 14.54
N ARG A 24 11.68 -5.42 14.66
CA ARG A 24 11.05 -4.33 15.43
C ARG A 24 10.02 -3.54 14.63
N VAL A 25 9.90 -3.85 13.33
CA VAL A 25 8.90 -3.26 12.44
C VAL A 25 7.71 -4.21 12.39
N ASP A 26 6.55 -3.69 12.78
CA ASP A 26 5.25 -4.32 12.61
C ASP A 26 4.67 -3.78 11.30
N VAL A 27 4.35 -4.66 10.35
CA VAL A 27 3.82 -4.24 9.04
C VAL A 27 2.40 -4.73 8.91
N ILE A 28 1.49 -3.78 8.70
CA ILE A 28 0.08 -4.04 8.40
C ILE A 28 -0.12 -3.80 6.91
N VAL A 29 -0.79 -4.71 6.23
CA VAL A 29 -0.96 -4.69 4.77
C VAL A 29 -2.42 -4.49 4.41
N SER A 30 -2.67 -3.54 3.51
CA SER A 30 -3.96 -3.40 2.84
C SER A 30 -3.79 -3.57 1.34
N ASP A 31 -4.69 -4.33 0.72
CA ASP A 31 -4.69 -4.54 -0.73
C ASP A 31 -6.13 -4.74 -1.22
N VAL A 32 -6.39 -4.50 -2.50
CA VAL A 32 -7.69 -4.78 -3.12
C VAL A 32 -7.92 -6.29 -3.33
N SER A 33 -6.83 -7.07 -3.39
CA SER A 33 -6.85 -8.52 -3.52
C SER A 33 -6.55 -9.17 -2.17
N ASP A 34 -7.19 -10.30 -1.88
CA ASP A 34 -6.86 -11.18 -0.75
C ASP A 34 -5.58 -12.01 -1.01
N ARG A 35 -5.15 -12.11 -2.27
CA ARG A 35 -3.96 -12.85 -2.72
C ARG A 35 -3.06 -11.99 -3.60
N PRO A 36 -2.54 -10.86 -3.08
CA PRO A 36 -1.55 -10.07 -3.80
C PRO A 36 -0.23 -10.84 -3.91
N ARG A 37 0.70 -10.27 -4.66
CA ARG A 37 1.99 -10.91 -4.96
C ARG A 37 2.72 -11.36 -3.69
N ALA A 38 2.73 -10.52 -2.65
CA ALA A 38 3.37 -10.83 -1.37
C ALA A 38 2.80 -12.10 -0.69
N VAL A 39 1.49 -12.35 -0.79
CA VAL A 39 0.87 -13.59 -0.29
C VAL A 39 1.25 -14.77 -1.17
N THR A 40 1.18 -14.62 -2.49
CA THR A 40 1.51 -15.70 -3.43
C THR A 40 2.97 -16.14 -3.38
N GLU A 41 3.88 -15.22 -3.03
CA GLU A 41 5.31 -15.49 -2.82
C GLU A 41 5.63 -15.97 -1.38
N GLY A 42 4.63 -16.03 -0.49
CA GLY A 42 4.80 -16.49 0.89
C GLY A 42 5.60 -15.53 1.78
N LEU A 43 5.60 -14.22 1.49
CA LEU A 43 6.21 -13.21 2.36
C LEU A 43 5.32 -12.87 3.56
N ILE A 44 4.00 -12.91 3.35
CA ILE A 44 2.98 -12.73 4.38
C ILE A 44 1.93 -13.82 4.20
N ASP A 45 1.30 -14.24 5.30
CA ASP A 45 0.28 -15.30 5.26
C ASP A 45 -1.05 -14.80 4.69
N HIS A 46 -1.39 -13.54 4.95
CA HIS A 46 -2.63 -12.89 4.52
C HIS A 46 -2.47 -11.37 4.48
N VAL A 47 -3.45 -10.71 3.88
CA VAL A 47 -3.64 -9.26 3.92
C VAL A 47 -4.50 -8.92 5.13
N ASP A 48 -4.10 -7.94 5.95
CA ASP A 48 -4.86 -7.54 7.14
C ASP A 48 -6.20 -6.86 6.78
N TYR A 49 -6.21 -6.08 5.69
CA TYR A 49 -7.41 -5.43 5.17
C TYR A 49 -7.53 -5.59 3.66
N VAL A 50 -8.56 -6.32 3.23
CA VAL A 50 -8.94 -6.42 1.81
C VAL A 50 -9.87 -5.25 1.47
N GLU A 51 -9.30 -4.09 1.19
CA GLU A 51 -10.03 -2.84 0.94
C GLU A 51 -9.28 -1.94 -0.06
N GLN A 52 -10.03 -1.26 -0.92
CA GLN A 52 -9.47 -0.21 -1.76
C GLN A 52 -9.19 1.06 -0.95
N VAL A 53 -7.92 1.36 -0.75
CA VAL A 53 -7.47 2.60 -0.11
C VAL A 53 -7.45 3.73 -1.14
N SER A 54 -7.96 4.90 -0.74
CA SER A 54 -8.14 6.09 -1.57
C SER A 54 -7.96 7.36 -0.72
N SER A 55 -7.92 8.52 -1.36
CA SER A 55 -7.86 9.83 -0.69
C SER A 55 -9.05 10.05 0.27
N LEU A 56 -10.18 9.38 0.03
CA LEU A 56 -11.40 9.52 0.82
C LEU A 56 -11.39 8.72 2.13
N ASN A 57 -10.70 7.57 2.18
CA ASN A 57 -10.72 6.67 3.34
C ASN A 57 -9.36 6.47 4.02
N ILE A 58 -8.25 6.96 3.43
CA ILE A 58 -6.89 6.76 3.98
C ILE A 58 -6.77 7.18 5.45
N ASN A 59 -7.28 8.36 5.82
CA ASN A 59 -7.21 8.85 7.21
C ASN A 59 -8.11 8.07 8.16
N HIS A 60 -9.26 7.60 7.69
CA HIS A 60 -10.18 6.80 8.50
C HIS A 60 -9.56 5.45 8.85
N ILE A 61 -8.93 4.79 7.89
CA ILE A 61 -8.23 3.53 8.08
C ILE A 61 -6.97 3.75 8.93
N ALA A 62 -6.17 4.78 8.62
CA ALA A 62 -4.96 5.10 9.36
C ALA A 62 -5.22 5.36 10.85
N ARG A 63 -6.33 6.01 11.23
CA ARG A 63 -6.68 6.20 12.64
C ARG A 63 -6.96 4.91 13.41
N ARG A 64 -7.40 3.85 12.72
CA ARG A 64 -7.61 2.52 13.31
C ARG A 64 -6.29 1.76 13.45
N ILE A 65 -5.43 1.86 12.44
CA ILE A 65 -4.13 1.18 12.38
C ILE A 65 -3.11 1.86 13.31
N GLN A 66 -3.16 3.19 13.39
CA GLN A 66 -2.19 4.08 14.01
C GLN A 66 -0.75 3.82 13.52
N PRO A 67 -0.46 3.99 12.21
CA PRO A 67 0.87 3.77 11.68
C PRO A 67 1.81 4.94 12.01
N ASP A 68 3.10 4.63 12.15
CA ASP A 68 4.16 5.65 12.19
C ASP A 68 4.51 6.14 10.78
N LEU A 69 4.27 5.31 9.76
CA LEU A 69 4.57 5.57 8.35
C LEU A 69 3.61 4.78 7.45
N ILE A 70 3.13 5.42 6.39
CA ILE A 70 2.38 4.78 5.30
C ILE A 70 3.30 4.60 4.10
N LEU A 71 3.41 3.37 3.60
CA LEU A 71 4.05 3.06 2.33
C LEU A 71 2.98 2.82 1.28
N ILE A 72 3.08 3.47 0.12
CA ILE A 72 2.10 3.33 -0.96
C ILE A 72 2.77 2.71 -2.17
N ASP A 73 2.35 1.50 -2.53
CA ASP A 73 2.75 0.82 -3.76
C ASP A 73 1.86 1.30 -4.92
N ALA A 74 2.38 2.23 -5.72
CA ALA A 74 1.68 2.75 -6.90
C ALA A 74 1.38 1.65 -7.94
N SER A 75 2.16 0.57 -7.97
CA SER A 75 1.95 -0.52 -8.94
C SER A 75 0.66 -1.30 -8.68
N ALA A 76 0.17 -1.32 -7.43
CA ALA A 76 -1.11 -1.94 -7.11
C ALA A 76 -2.30 -1.15 -7.70
N LEU A 77 -2.20 0.18 -7.77
CA LEU A 77 -3.21 1.04 -8.38
C LEU A 77 -3.17 0.97 -9.92
N ASP A 78 -1.96 0.90 -10.50
CA ASP A 78 -1.78 0.70 -11.95
C ASP A 78 -2.45 -0.57 -12.46
N ARG A 79 -2.48 -1.64 -11.66
CA ARG A 79 -3.17 -2.89 -12.01
C ARG A 79 -4.65 -2.68 -12.33
N ASN A 80 -5.33 -1.75 -11.67
CA ASN A 80 -6.74 -1.47 -11.90
C ASN A 80 -7.00 -0.61 -13.15
N TRP A 81 -6.02 0.22 -13.54
CA TRP A 81 -6.20 1.23 -14.60
C TRP A 81 -5.32 1.04 -15.83
N GLY A 82 -4.39 0.07 -15.81
CA GLY A 82 -3.36 -0.11 -16.84
C GLY A 82 -3.89 -0.46 -18.24
N HIS A 83 -5.15 -0.87 -18.34
CA HIS A 83 -5.83 -1.13 -19.63
C HIS A 83 -6.52 0.11 -20.22
N VAL A 84 -6.58 1.22 -19.48
CA VAL A 84 -7.23 2.46 -19.91
C VAL A 84 -6.16 3.41 -20.44
N THR A 85 -6.40 3.99 -21.62
CA THR A 85 -5.55 5.06 -22.16
C THR A 85 -5.50 6.23 -21.17
N GLY A 86 -4.30 6.56 -20.66
CA GLY A 86 -4.11 7.58 -19.62
C GLY A 86 -4.29 7.08 -18.18
N GLY A 87 -4.54 5.77 -17.98
CA GLY A 87 -4.74 5.17 -16.67
C GLY A 87 -3.53 5.26 -15.75
N SER A 88 -2.30 5.23 -16.28
CA SER A 88 -1.08 5.41 -15.48
C SER A 88 -0.97 6.84 -14.90
N ALA A 89 -1.25 7.86 -15.72
CA ALA A 89 -1.26 9.25 -15.24
C ALA A 89 -2.37 9.50 -14.21
N LEU A 90 -3.52 8.83 -14.37
CA LEU A 90 -4.59 8.87 -13.38
C LEU A 90 -4.18 8.19 -12.06
N SER A 91 -3.59 7.00 -12.15
CA SER A 91 -3.10 6.23 -11.00
C SER A 91 -2.04 7.00 -10.20
N GLU A 92 -1.10 7.64 -10.90
CA GLU A 92 -0.10 8.52 -10.30
C GLU A 92 -0.76 9.72 -9.60
N ALA A 93 -1.69 10.42 -10.28
CA ALA A 93 -2.40 11.55 -9.69
C ALA A 93 -3.21 11.15 -8.44
N MET A 94 -3.87 9.99 -8.47
CA MET A 94 -4.59 9.44 -7.31
C MET A 94 -3.63 9.10 -6.16
N THR A 95 -2.47 8.51 -6.46
CA THR A 95 -1.45 8.19 -5.46
C THR A 95 -0.89 9.45 -4.81
N GLN A 96 -0.60 10.48 -5.61
CA GLN A 96 -0.14 11.77 -5.12
C GLN A 96 -1.22 12.48 -4.28
N GLU A 97 -2.48 12.42 -4.70
CA GLU A 97 -3.60 12.96 -3.92
C GLU A 97 -3.68 12.26 -2.56
N MET A 98 -3.65 10.92 -2.53
CA MET A 98 -3.64 10.12 -1.30
C MET A 98 -2.53 10.54 -0.34
N ALA A 99 -1.31 10.67 -0.85
CA ALA A 99 -0.17 11.13 -0.04
C ALA A 99 -0.36 12.57 0.46
N SER A 100 -0.95 13.45 -0.36
CA SER A 100 -1.15 14.87 -0.03
C SER A 100 -2.19 15.11 1.06
N VAL A 101 -3.25 14.29 1.11
CA VAL A 101 -4.34 14.43 2.08
C VAL A 101 -4.13 13.65 3.37
N SER A 102 -3.09 12.80 3.42
CA SER A 102 -2.81 11.97 4.58
C SER A 102 -2.38 12.80 5.79
N GLU A 103 -2.96 12.51 6.94
CA GLU A 103 -2.56 13.05 8.25
C GLU A 103 -1.28 12.39 8.79
N TYR A 104 -0.88 11.27 8.18
CA TYR A 104 0.29 10.47 8.55
C TYR A 104 1.38 10.58 7.48
N PRO A 105 2.67 10.46 7.86
CA PRO A 105 3.75 10.48 6.88
C PRO A 105 3.56 9.40 5.82
N CYS A 106 3.66 9.79 4.54
CA CYS A 106 3.54 8.90 3.40
C CYS A 106 4.85 8.82 2.62
N LEU A 107 5.20 7.64 2.15
CA LEU A 107 6.26 7.41 1.18
C LEU A 107 5.72 6.57 0.03
N ILE A 108 5.79 7.13 -1.18
CA ILE A 108 5.39 6.45 -2.41
C ILE A 108 6.56 5.61 -2.90
N LEU A 109 6.30 4.36 -3.26
CA LEU A 109 7.30 3.42 -3.76
C LEU A 109 7.35 3.46 -5.30
N ASP A 110 8.41 4.05 -5.85
CA ASP A 110 8.72 4.08 -7.30
C ASP A 110 9.57 2.90 -7.79
#